data_AF-A0A1R3TZJ6-F1
#
_entry.id   AF-A0A1R3TZJ6-F1
#
_cell.length_a   1.000
_cell.length_b   1.000
_cell.length_c   1.000
_cell.angle_alpha   90.00
_cell.angle_beta   90.00
_cell.angle_gamma   90.00
#
_symmetry.space_group_name_H-M   'P 1'
#
loop_
_entity.id
_entity.type
_entity.pdbx_description
1 polymer ?
#
loop_
_entity_poly.entity_id
_entity_poly.type
_entity_poly.pdbx_seq_one_letter_code
_entity_poly.pdbx_strand_id
1 'polypeptide(L)'
;MPVPTGSNRGRHAIDTALQKQQVRAAKLTDFVRSEALSLGFDLCRITAPDSIPQAPERLREFIDNGFHGTMGWMEDTQARRADPKTLWSDVRSVVMFGLNYGPDEDPRGILDKPDKGAISVYARNRDYHDVIKGRLKEIATRFAARAGEDVKVFVDTAPVMEKPLAAAAGLGWQGKHTNLVSRTHGSWLFLGSMFTTAELQRDEAERDHCGSCRACLDACPTNAFPAAYKIDARRCISYLTIEHKGPIPPEFRPMIGNRIYGCDDCLAACPWNKFAASASEMKLQARDDLKEPSIAFLLTLDDAAFRTFFSGSPVKRIGRNRFVRNVLIAAGNSGDSGFIVQCQKLAQDSSPEVRAMAVWALSRLMDGESFTTYATTRAPEDDSNVLDEWLMAGV
;
A
#
# COMPACT_ATOMS: atom_id res chain seq x y z
N MET A 1 -48.23 23.92 -49.29
CA MET A 1 -47.39 23.87 -48.07
C MET A 1 -45.96 23.57 -48.50
N PRO A 2 -44.97 24.44 -48.23
CA PRO A 2 -43.58 24.12 -48.54
C PRO A 2 -43.02 23.17 -47.48
N VAL A 3 -42.41 22.08 -47.92
CA VAL A 3 -41.65 21.16 -47.07
C VAL A 3 -40.39 21.89 -46.58
N PRO A 4 -40.12 21.95 -45.27
CA PRO A 4 -38.90 22.58 -44.79
C PRO A 4 -37.70 21.70 -45.16
N THR A 5 -36.87 22.18 -46.08
CA THR A 5 -35.56 21.62 -46.39
C THR A 5 -34.61 21.91 -45.23
N GLY A 6 -34.69 21.06 -44.20
CA GLY A 6 -33.79 21.08 -43.06
C GLY A 6 -32.32 20.98 -43.49
N SER A 7 -31.52 21.93 -42.99
CA SER A 7 -30.09 22.14 -43.19
C SER A 7 -29.23 20.86 -43.11
N ASN A 8 -28.81 20.34 -44.27
CA ASN A 8 -27.84 19.24 -44.37
C ASN A 8 -26.39 19.71 -44.07
N ARG A 9 -26.13 21.02 -44.16
CA ARG A 9 -24.80 21.61 -43.88
C ARG A 9 -24.44 21.64 -42.39
N GLY A 10 -25.42 21.85 -41.51
CA GLY A 10 -25.20 21.87 -40.06
C GLY A 10 -24.81 20.51 -39.49
N ARG A 11 -25.47 19.44 -39.96
CA ARG A 11 -25.14 18.06 -39.56
C ARG A 11 -23.75 17.63 -40.02
N HIS A 12 -23.40 17.90 -41.28
CA HIS A 12 -22.10 17.53 -41.83
C HIS A 12 -20.91 18.23 -41.13
N ALA A 13 -21.07 19.49 -40.71
CA ALA A 13 -20.05 20.22 -39.96
C ALA A 13 -19.85 19.67 -38.53
N ILE A 14 -20.95 19.29 -37.86
CA ILE A 14 -20.91 18.64 -36.53
C ILE A 14 -20.23 17.27 -36.61
N ASP A 15 -20.58 16.46 -37.61
CA ASP A 15 -19.96 15.16 -37.86
C ASP A 15 -18.44 15.29 -38.11
N THR A 16 -18.03 16.32 -38.85
CA THR A 16 -16.61 16.58 -39.12
C THR A 16 -15.83 17.01 -37.87
N ALA A 17 -16.45 17.81 -36.98
CA ALA A 17 -15.83 18.25 -35.73
C ALA A 17 -15.67 17.09 -34.73
N LEU A 18 -16.71 16.26 -34.57
CA LEU A 18 -16.67 15.05 -33.76
C LEU A 18 -15.61 14.08 -34.25
N GLN A 19 -15.52 13.87 -35.57
CA GLN A 19 -14.50 13.02 -36.17
C GLN A 19 -13.08 13.55 -35.92
N LYS A 20 -12.85 14.86 -36.04
CA LYS A 20 -11.56 15.48 -35.70
C LYS A 20 -11.19 15.28 -34.23
N GLN A 21 -12.15 15.42 -33.32
CA GLN A 21 -11.95 15.20 -31.89
C GLN A 21 -11.60 13.73 -31.60
N GLN A 22 -12.31 12.78 -32.20
CA GLN A 22 -12.03 11.35 -32.06
C GLN A 22 -10.62 10.99 -32.58
N VAL A 23 -10.23 11.53 -33.74
CA VAL A 23 -8.88 11.33 -34.28
C VAL A 23 -7.81 11.92 -33.37
N ARG A 24 -8.06 13.10 -32.78
CA ARG A 24 -7.14 13.69 -31.79
C ARG A 24 -7.03 12.83 -30.53
N ALA A 25 -8.17 12.38 -29.98
CA ALA A 25 -8.21 11.53 -28.80
C ALA A 25 -7.44 10.21 -29.02
N ALA A 26 -7.60 9.57 -30.18
CA ALA A 26 -6.85 8.37 -30.56
C ALA A 26 -5.34 8.64 -30.59
N LYS A 27 -4.91 9.71 -31.28
CA LYS A 27 -3.48 10.06 -31.37
C LYS A 27 -2.85 10.37 -30.02
N LEU A 28 -3.56 11.07 -29.13
CA LEU A 28 -3.07 11.36 -27.77
C LEU A 28 -3.05 10.10 -26.90
N THR A 29 -3.99 9.19 -27.10
CA THR A 29 -4.04 7.89 -26.43
C THR A 29 -2.83 7.03 -26.82
N ASP A 30 -2.55 6.93 -28.12
CA ASP A 30 -1.38 6.20 -28.61
C ASP A 30 -0.07 6.81 -28.10
N PHE A 31 -0.01 8.15 -28.05
CA PHE A 31 1.14 8.87 -27.53
C PHE A 31 1.39 8.54 -26.04
N VAL A 32 0.38 8.67 -25.17
CA VAL A 32 0.59 8.40 -23.73
C VAL A 32 0.94 6.94 -23.45
N ARG A 33 0.39 6.00 -24.23
CA ARG A 33 0.74 4.57 -24.13
C ARG A 33 2.19 4.30 -24.55
N SER A 34 2.64 4.94 -25.63
CA SER A 34 4.04 4.85 -26.08
C SER A 34 5.00 5.42 -25.04
N GLU A 35 4.65 6.56 -24.43
CA GLU A 35 5.46 7.16 -23.36
C GLU A 35 5.47 6.31 -22.08
N ALA A 36 4.34 5.70 -21.73
CA ALA A 36 4.26 4.78 -20.60
C ALA A 36 5.21 3.59 -20.79
N LEU A 37 5.15 2.94 -21.96
CA LEU A 37 6.00 1.81 -22.29
C LEU A 37 7.49 2.21 -22.32
N SER A 38 7.82 3.36 -22.91
CA SER A 38 9.22 3.82 -23.01
C SER A 38 9.85 4.16 -21.66
N LEU A 39 9.04 4.59 -20.69
CA LEU A 39 9.47 4.79 -19.30
C LEU A 39 9.27 3.55 -18.41
N GLY A 40 8.97 2.40 -19.01
CA GLY A 40 8.96 1.10 -18.35
C GLY A 40 7.75 0.83 -17.47
N PHE A 41 6.59 1.44 -17.72
CA PHE A 41 5.32 0.96 -17.16
C PHE A 41 4.82 -0.25 -17.95
N ASP A 42 4.39 -1.30 -17.25
CA ASP A 42 3.86 -2.52 -17.87
C ASP A 42 2.42 -2.35 -18.38
N LEU A 43 1.65 -1.46 -17.74
CA LEU A 43 0.27 -1.19 -18.08
C LEU A 43 -0.01 0.31 -18.17
N CYS A 44 -0.79 0.71 -19.18
CA CYS A 44 -1.31 2.06 -19.35
C CYS A 44 -2.72 1.98 -19.93
N ARG A 45 -3.73 2.32 -19.13
CA ARG A 45 -5.14 2.31 -19.55
C ARG A 45 -5.86 3.58 -19.15
N ILE A 46 -7.00 3.81 -19.76
CA ILE A 46 -7.70 5.10 -19.67
C ILE A 46 -9.15 4.87 -19.28
N THR A 47 -9.64 5.64 -18.31
CA THR A 47 -11.04 5.63 -17.89
C THR A 47 -11.59 7.05 -17.79
N ALA A 48 -12.92 7.16 -17.69
CA ALA A 48 -13.57 8.42 -17.37
C ALA A 48 -13.46 8.73 -15.87
N PRO A 49 -13.48 10.01 -15.46
CA PRO A 49 -13.42 10.38 -14.05
C PRO A 49 -14.63 9.90 -13.21
N ASP A 50 -15.77 9.66 -13.84
CA ASP A 50 -17.01 9.20 -13.21
C ASP A 50 -17.18 7.67 -13.24
N SER A 51 -16.15 6.91 -13.62
CA SER A 51 -16.23 5.45 -13.79
C SER A 51 -16.21 4.63 -12.49
N ILE A 52 -16.28 5.28 -11.32
CA ILE A 52 -16.27 4.63 -10.00
C ILE A 52 -17.50 5.01 -9.16
N PRO A 53 -18.75 4.84 -9.66
CA PRO A 53 -19.95 5.39 -9.03
C PRO A 53 -20.25 4.81 -7.64
N GLN A 54 -19.73 3.62 -7.30
CA GLN A 54 -19.93 3.03 -5.96
C GLN A 54 -18.91 3.53 -4.92
N ALA A 55 -17.87 4.26 -5.33
CA ALA A 55 -16.77 4.63 -4.46
C ALA A 55 -17.19 5.56 -3.30
N PRO A 56 -18.06 6.58 -3.49
CA PRO A 56 -18.51 7.43 -2.39
C PRO A 56 -19.19 6.65 -1.27
N GLU A 57 -20.12 5.76 -1.63
CA GLU A 57 -20.88 4.97 -0.66
C GLU A 57 -19.99 3.96 0.08
N ARG A 58 -19.11 3.26 -0.65
CA ARG A 58 -18.17 2.30 -0.04
C ARG A 58 -17.17 2.98 0.88
N LEU A 59 -16.68 4.16 0.51
CA LEU A 59 -15.78 4.93 1.37
C LEU A 59 -16.48 5.41 2.64
N ARG A 60 -17.72 5.90 2.50
CA ARG A 60 -18.55 6.25 3.65
C ARG A 60 -18.76 5.05 4.57
N GLU A 61 -19.11 3.88 4.04
CA GLU A 61 -19.24 2.65 4.85
C GLU A 61 -17.94 2.32 5.60
N PHE A 62 -16.77 2.41 4.93
CA PHE A 62 -15.47 2.18 5.57
C PHE A 62 -15.17 3.17 6.71
N ILE A 63 -15.58 4.44 6.54
CA ILE A 63 -15.43 5.48 7.55
C ILE A 63 -16.40 5.27 8.72
N ASP A 64 -17.69 5.11 8.43
CA ASP A 64 -18.76 4.96 9.43
C ASP A 64 -18.55 3.75 10.35
N ASN A 65 -17.94 2.67 9.83
CA ASN A 65 -17.58 1.49 10.62
C ASN A 65 -16.26 1.65 11.41
N GLY A 66 -15.57 2.78 11.29
CA GLY A 66 -14.27 3.02 11.91
C GLY A 66 -13.14 2.14 11.38
N PHE A 67 -13.33 1.52 10.20
CA PHE A 67 -12.35 0.58 9.63
C PHE A 67 -11.05 1.26 9.19
N HIS A 68 -11.00 2.60 9.14
CA HIS A 68 -9.80 3.38 8.85
C HIS A 68 -8.85 3.52 10.06
N GLY A 69 -9.24 3.09 11.26
CA GLY A 69 -8.42 3.19 12.46
C GLY A 69 -8.02 4.63 12.76
N THR A 70 -6.73 4.89 12.94
CA THR A 70 -6.20 6.22 13.28
C THR A 70 -5.87 7.08 12.05
N MET A 71 -6.24 6.65 10.85
CA MET A 71 -6.01 7.41 9.60
C MET A 71 -7.03 8.54 9.43
N GLY A 72 -7.05 9.53 10.32
CA GLY A 72 -8.04 10.63 10.32
C GLY A 72 -8.09 11.43 9.00
N TRP A 73 -7.00 11.43 8.24
CA TRP A 73 -6.98 12.00 6.90
C TRP A 73 -7.95 11.33 5.91
N MET A 74 -8.44 10.12 6.19
CA MET A 74 -9.51 9.48 5.40
C MET A 74 -10.81 10.26 5.48
N GLU A 75 -11.16 10.75 6.67
CA GLU A 75 -12.33 11.60 6.93
C GLU A 75 -12.10 12.98 6.31
N ASP A 76 -10.97 13.62 6.60
CA ASP A 76 -10.61 14.97 6.11
C ASP A 76 -10.60 15.08 4.58
N THR A 77 -10.36 13.97 3.89
CA THR A 77 -10.23 13.93 2.43
C THR A 77 -11.34 13.15 1.73
N GLN A 78 -12.40 12.75 2.44
CA GLN A 78 -13.47 11.89 1.94
C GLN A 78 -14.06 12.40 0.62
N ALA A 79 -14.46 13.67 0.55
CA ALA A 79 -15.06 14.24 -0.65
C ALA A 79 -14.13 14.20 -1.87
N ARG A 80 -12.83 14.48 -1.67
CA ARG A 80 -11.82 14.43 -2.75
C ARG A 80 -11.53 13.01 -3.22
N ARG A 81 -11.55 12.03 -2.31
CA ARG A 81 -11.38 10.61 -2.64
C ARG A 81 -12.57 10.06 -3.41
N ALA A 82 -13.77 10.46 -3.01
CA ALA A 82 -15.04 9.97 -3.54
C ALA A 82 -15.24 10.26 -5.04
N ASP A 83 -14.73 11.39 -5.53
CA ASP A 83 -14.93 11.82 -6.91
C ASP A 83 -13.71 12.57 -7.47
N PRO A 84 -13.06 12.06 -8.54
CA PRO A 84 -12.01 12.76 -9.28
C PRO A 84 -12.34 14.20 -9.67
N LYS A 85 -13.61 14.52 -9.97
CA LYS A 85 -14.04 15.89 -10.32
C LYS A 85 -14.04 16.84 -9.13
N THR A 86 -14.15 16.33 -7.90
CA THR A 86 -13.96 17.14 -6.69
C THR A 86 -12.49 17.54 -6.51
N LEU A 87 -11.56 16.67 -6.92
CA LEU A 87 -10.13 16.98 -6.90
C LEU A 87 -9.74 17.95 -8.03
N TRP A 88 -10.37 17.84 -9.19
CA TRP A 88 -10.17 18.74 -10.31
C TRP A 88 -11.38 18.76 -11.25
N SER A 89 -12.13 19.87 -11.27
CA SER A 89 -13.39 20.00 -12.02
C SER A 89 -13.26 19.77 -13.53
N ASP A 90 -12.12 20.13 -14.11
CA ASP A 90 -11.92 20.11 -15.56
C ASP A 90 -11.41 18.77 -16.09
N VAL A 91 -11.20 17.79 -15.21
CA VAL A 91 -10.72 16.45 -15.63
C VAL A 91 -11.72 15.82 -16.61
N ARG A 92 -11.20 15.35 -17.75
CA ARG A 92 -11.97 14.64 -18.78
C ARG A 92 -11.54 13.19 -18.94
N SER A 93 -10.27 12.91 -18.73
CA SER A 93 -9.71 11.55 -18.80
C SER A 93 -8.78 11.28 -17.62
N VAL A 94 -8.80 10.03 -17.16
CA VAL A 94 -7.90 9.49 -16.14
C VAL A 94 -7.07 8.38 -16.76
N VAL A 95 -5.77 8.57 -16.83
CA VAL A 95 -4.81 7.56 -17.28
C VAL A 95 -4.25 6.84 -16.06
N MET A 96 -4.42 5.53 -16.02
CA MET A 96 -3.94 4.64 -14.97
C MET A 96 -2.73 3.86 -15.46
N PHE A 97 -1.68 3.86 -14.64
CA PHE A 97 -0.41 3.19 -14.93
C PHE A 97 -0.19 2.06 -13.93
N GLY A 98 0.34 0.94 -14.42
CA GLY A 98 0.76 -0.19 -13.61
C GLY A 98 2.24 -0.47 -13.82
N LEU A 99 2.98 -0.62 -12.72
CA LEU A 99 4.38 -1.05 -12.73
C LEU A 99 4.52 -2.31 -11.88
N ASN A 100 5.00 -3.38 -12.48
CA ASN A 100 5.19 -4.67 -11.85
C ASN A 100 6.32 -4.60 -10.80
N TYR A 101 6.04 -5.15 -9.62
CA TYR A 101 7.02 -5.32 -8.55
C TYR A 101 7.04 -6.75 -7.99
N GLY A 102 6.53 -7.72 -8.76
CA GLY A 102 6.45 -9.13 -8.39
C GLY A 102 7.79 -9.67 -7.87
N PRO A 103 7.79 -10.32 -6.69
CA PRO A 103 9.00 -10.93 -6.14
C PRO A 103 9.41 -12.16 -6.95
N ASP A 104 10.70 -12.50 -6.91
CA ASP A 104 11.25 -13.70 -7.56
C ASP A 104 10.88 -15.01 -6.84
N GLU A 105 10.43 -14.91 -5.60
CA GLU A 105 10.07 -16.03 -4.73
C GLU A 105 8.84 -15.70 -3.90
N ASP A 106 8.19 -16.71 -3.33
CA ASP A 106 7.10 -16.51 -2.38
C ASP A 106 7.64 -15.77 -1.14
N PRO A 107 7.17 -14.53 -0.85
CA PRO A 107 7.72 -13.73 0.23
C PRO A 107 7.39 -14.27 1.62
N ARG A 108 6.58 -15.33 1.72
CA ARG A 108 6.18 -15.96 3.00
C ARG A 108 7.23 -16.92 3.56
N GLY A 109 8.22 -17.36 2.77
CA GLY A 109 9.26 -18.30 3.25
C GLY A 109 10.08 -17.77 4.43
N ILE A 110 10.23 -16.45 4.57
CA ILE A 110 10.90 -15.81 5.70
C ILE A 110 10.15 -16.00 7.03
N LEU A 111 8.85 -16.30 7.00
CA LEU A 111 8.04 -16.45 8.22
C LEU A 111 8.45 -17.68 9.05
N ASP A 112 9.14 -18.64 8.41
CA ASP A 112 9.70 -19.83 9.06
C ASP A 112 11.07 -19.57 9.71
N LYS A 113 11.60 -18.34 9.61
CA LYS A 113 12.92 -17.94 10.12
C LYS A 113 12.75 -17.05 11.37
N PRO A 114 12.75 -17.63 12.59
CA PRO A 114 12.44 -16.88 13.81
C PRO A 114 13.48 -15.82 14.17
N ASP A 115 14.70 -15.89 13.62
CA ASP A 115 15.77 -14.92 13.82
C ASP A 115 15.79 -13.77 12.79
N LYS A 116 14.91 -13.80 11.79
CA LYS A 116 14.83 -12.81 10.69
C LYS A 116 13.55 -12.00 10.75
N GLY A 117 13.63 -10.74 10.31
CA GLY A 117 12.49 -9.84 10.18
C GLY A 117 11.95 -9.80 8.76
N ALA A 118 10.64 -9.98 8.59
CA ALA A 118 9.96 -9.87 7.32
C ALA A 118 9.56 -8.43 7.01
N ILE A 119 10.12 -7.89 5.93
CA ILE A 119 9.73 -6.62 5.31
C ILE A 119 8.93 -6.94 4.04
N SER A 120 7.79 -6.27 3.86
CA SER A 120 6.95 -6.44 2.67
C SER A 120 7.73 -6.12 1.40
N VAL A 121 7.49 -6.88 0.33
CA VAL A 121 8.23 -6.84 -0.95
C VAL A 121 8.36 -5.41 -1.48
N TYR A 122 7.29 -4.62 -1.40
CA TYR A 122 7.26 -3.25 -1.94
C TYR A 122 8.26 -2.30 -1.25
N ALA A 123 8.73 -2.66 -0.05
CA ALA A 123 9.58 -1.83 0.80
C ALA A 123 11.05 -2.29 0.87
N ARG A 124 11.43 -3.32 0.10
CA ARG A 124 12.79 -3.92 0.14
C ARG A 124 13.84 -3.19 -0.69
N ASN A 125 13.53 -2.03 -1.28
CA ASN A 125 14.52 -1.17 -1.93
C ASN A 125 14.07 0.30 -1.89
N ARG A 126 14.32 1.05 -2.97
CA ARG A 126 13.98 2.47 -3.08
C ARG A 126 12.49 2.67 -2.98
N ASP A 127 12.12 3.80 -2.41
CA ASP A 127 10.74 4.24 -2.32
C ASP A 127 10.12 4.35 -3.72
N TYR A 128 9.11 3.53 -3.97
CA TYR A 128 8.41 3.47 -5.25
C TYR A 128 7.78 4.82 -5.61
N HIS A 129 7.44 5.64 -4.61
CA HIS A 129 6.91 6.98 -4.82
C HIS A 129 7.86 7.82 -5.68
N ASP A 130 9.17 7.80 -5.40
CA ASP A 130 10.14 8.59 -6.14
C ASP A 130 10.32 8.07 -7.57
N VAL A 131 10.35 6.75 -7.74
CA VAL A 131 10.50 6.10 -9.04
C VAL A 131 9.30 6.40 -9.94
N ILE A 132 8.09 6.15 -9.46
CA ILE A 132 6.87 6.30 -10.24
C ILE A 132 6.56 7.77 -10.48
N LYS A 133 6.65 8.62 -9.45
CA LYS A 133 6.37 10.06 -9.60
C LYS A 133 7.36 10.73 -10.54
N GLY A 134 8.63 10.32 -10.54
CA GLY A 134 9.63 10.78 -11.51
C GLY A 134 9.21 10.48 -12.95
N ARG A 135 8.84 9.23 -13.24
CA ARG A 135 8.38 8.80 -14.57
C ARG A 135 7.08 9.50 -14.99
N LEU A 136 6.10 9.57 -14.09
CA LEU A 136 4.82 10.23 -14.38
C LEU A 136 5.02 11.70 -14.72
N LYS A 137 5.91 12.42 -14.03
CA LYS A 137 6.22 13.82 -14.35
C LYS A 137 6.79 13.96 -15.76
N GLU A 138 7.69 13.07 -16.16
CA GLU A 138 8.26 13.08 -17.51
C GLU A 138 7.21 12.83 -18.59
N ILE A 139 6.35 11.82 -18.41
CA ILE A 139 5.20 11.56 -19.31
C ILE A 139 4.30 12.79 -19.36
N ALA A 140 3.94 13.34 -18.20
CA ALA A 140 3.03 14.47 -18.09
C ALA A 140 3.57 15.72 -18.80
N THR A 141 4.87 16.03 -18.65
CA THR A 141 5.49 17.17 -19.34
C THR A 141 5.44 17.00 -20.86
N ARG A 142 5.80 15.81 -21.38
CA ARG A 142 5.78 15.53 -22.82
C ARG A 142 4.35 15.50 -23.37
N PHE A 143 3.41 14.92 -22.62
CA PHE A 143 2.00 14.88 -22.97
C PHE A 143 1.38 16.28 -23.00
N ALA A 144 1.60 17.11 -21.98
CA ALA A 144 1.08 18.48 -21.95
C ALA A 144 1.61 19.31 -23.13
N ALA A 145 2.90 19.21 -23.44
CA ALA A 145 3.50 19.88 -24.60
C ALA A 145 2.90 19.41 -25.93
N ARG A 146 2.60 18.11 -26.06
CA ARG A 146 2.02 17.52 -27.28
C ARG A 146 0.52 17.81 -27.42
N ALA A 147 -0.21 17.75 -26.31
CA ALA A 147 -1.65 17.88 -26.27
C ALA A 147 -2.10 19.34 -26.22
N GLY A 148 -1.30 20.24 -25.65
CA GLY A 148 -1.72 21.60 -25.32
C GLY A 148 -2.84 21.61 -24.28
N GLU A 149 -2.81 20.65 -23.35
CA GLU A 149 -3.84 20.38 -22.35
C GLU A 149 -3.19 20.22 -20.98
N ASP A 150 -3.95 20.52 -19.92
CA ASP A 150 -3.45 20.45 -18.56
C ASP A 150 -3.39 19.00 -18.06
N VAL A 151 -2.47 18.76 -17.11
CA VAL A 151 -2.24 17.45 -16.51
C VAL A 151 -1.95 17.55 -15.02
N LYS A 152 -2.37 16.55 -14.25
CA LYS A 152 -2.01 16.36 -12.84
C LYS A 152 -1.64 14.90 -12.61
N VAL A 153 -0.54 14.64 -11.89
CA VAL A 153 -0.08 13.26 -11.62
C VAL A 153 -0.16 12.92 -10.14
N PHE A 154 -0.51 11.68 -9.84
CA PHE A 154 -0.73 11.19 -8.48
C PHE A 154 -0.15 9.79 -8.27
N VAL A 155 0.37 9.55 -7.07
CA VAL A 155 0.88 8.27 -6.58
C VAL A 155 0.62 8.21 -5.07
N ASP A 156 -0.33 7.39 -4.62
CA ASP A 156 -0.63 6.93 -3.24
C ASP A 156 -0.97 8.02 -2.21
N THR A 157 -0.09 8.99 -2.06
CA THR A 157 -0.16 10.12 -1.14
C THR A 157 -1.28 11.12 -1.43
N ALA A 158 -1.89 11.08 -2.62
CA ALA A 158 -2.99 11.96 -2.98
C ALA A 158 -4.34 11.35 -2.56
N PRO A 159 -5.39 12.16 -2.38
CA PRO A 159 -6.73 11.66 -2.11
C PRO A 159 -7.39 11.14 -3.40
N VAL A 160 -6.76 10.18 -4.06
CA VAL A 160 -7.28 9.47 -5.25
C VAL A 160 -7.61 8.04 -4.83
N MET A 161 -8.62 7.44 -5.46
CA MET A 161 -8.92 6.02 -5.31
C MET A 161 -8.33 5.24 -6.49
N GLU A 162 -7.00 5.07 -6.51
CA GLU A 162 -6.31 4.46 -7.66
C GLU A 162 -6.79 3.03 -7.95
N LYS A 163 -7.08 2.22 -6.92
CA LYS A 163 -7.49 0.82 -7.13
C LYS A 163 -8.84 0.71 -7.85
N PRO A 164 -9.92 1.40 -7.43
CA PRO A 164 -11.16 1.49 -8.21
C PRO A 164 -10.96 2.05 -9.63
N LEU A 165 -10.17 3.12 -9.80
CA LEU A 165 -9.93 3.71 -11.12
C LEU A 165 -9.16 2.77 -12.04
N ALA A 166 -8.16 2.06 -11.52
CA ALA A 166 -7.40 1.06 -12.28
C ALA A 166 -8.28 -0.11 -12.71
N ALA A 167 -9.23 -0.54 -11.87
CA ALA A 167 -10.19 -1.56 -12.23
C ALA A 167 -11.14 -1.07 -13.33
N ALA A 168 -11.67 0.15 -13.20
CA ALA A 168 -12.53 0.77 -14.21
C ALA A 168 -11.81 0.99 -15.56
N ALA A 169 -10.51 1.27 -15.53
CA ALA A 169 -9.68 1.38 -16.72
C ALA A 169 -9.27 0.02 -17.33
N GLY A 170 -9.55 -1.10 -16.67
CA GLY A 170 -9.20 -2.42 -17.18
C GLY A 170 -7.73 -2.82 -17.00
N LEU A 171 -7.01 -2.27 -16.01
CA LEU A 171 -5.70 -2.83 -15.59
C LEU A 171 -5.88 -4.21 -14.95
N GLY A 172 -7.07 -4.47 -14.40
CA GLY A 172 -7.40 -5.64 -13.62
C GLY A 172 -8.73 -5.46 -12.89
N TRP A 173 -8.95 -6.20 -11.81
CA TRP A 173 -10.11 -6.05 -10.94
C TRP A 173 -9.66 -5.91 -9.48
N GLN A 174 -10.50 -5.33 -8.62
CA GLN A 174 -10.22 -5.30 -7.19
C GLN A 174 -10.52 -6.68 -6.60
N GLY A 175 -9.51 -7.40 -6.12
CA GLY A 175 -9.69 -8.72 -5.51
C GLY A 175 -10.39 -8.66 -4.16
N LYS A 176 -10.80 -9.82 -3.63
CA LYS A 176 -11.46 -9.92 -2.31
C LYS A 176 -10.61 -9.38 -1.15
N HIS A 177 -9.28 -9.33 -1.32
CA HIS A 177 -8.32 -8.72 -0.41
C HIS A 177 -8.14 -7.19 -0.62
N THR A 178 -9.03 -6.56 -1.39
CA THR A 178 -9.10 -5.10 -1.68
C THR A 178 -7.96 -4.48 -2.49
N ASN A 179 -6.95 -5.26 -2.92
CA ASN A 179 -5.91 -4.80 -3.85
C ASN A 179 -6.27 -5.12 -5.31
N LEU A 180 -5.67 -4.40 -6.25
CA LEU A 180 -5.83 -4.69 -7.68
C LEU A 180 -5.16 -6.02 -8.01
N VAL A 181 -5.83 -6.82 -8.84
CA VAL A 181 -5.33 -8.08 -9.39
C VAL A 181 -5.42 -8.00 -10.90
N SER A 182 -4.33 -8.33 -11.59
CA SER A 182 -4.23 -8.36 -13.04
C SER A 182 -4.05 -9.79 -13.53
N ARG A 183 -4.55 -10.08 -14.73
CA ARG A 183 -4.38 -11.41 -15.36
C ARG A 183 -2.93 -11.74 -15.67
N THR A 184 -2.12 -10.72 -15.99
CA THR A 184 -0.73 -10.87 -16.44
C THR A 184 0.32 -10.53 -15.40
N HIS A 185 -0.06 -9.86 -14.31
CA HIS A 185 0.87 -9.40 -13.26
C HIS A 185 0.45 -9.81 -11.85
N GLY A 186 -0.62 -10.60 -11.72
CA GLY A 186 -1.17 -10.98 -10.42
C GLY A 186 -1.51 -9.75 -9.58
N SER A 187 -1.24 -9.80 -8.28
CA SER A 187 -1.53 -8.70 -7.36
C SER A 187 -0.34 -7.75 -7.12
N TRP A 188 0.73 -7.87 -7.93
CA TRP A 188 2.01 -7.18 -7.73
C TRP A 188 2.18 -5.95 -8.64
N LEU A 189 1.27 -5.00 -8.55
CA LEU A 189 1.32 -3.75 -9.30
C LEU A 189 1.38 -2.54 -8.39
N PHE A 190 2.40 -1.70 -8.57
CA PHE A 190 2.33 -0.33 -8.14
C PHE A 190 1.43 0.46 -9.10
N LEU A 191 0.66 1.39 -8.55
CA LEU A 191 -0.27 2.22 -9.31
C LEU A 191 0.22 3.66 -9.35
N GLY A 192 0.08 4.25 -10.52
CA GLY A 192 0.20 5.69 -10.75
C GLY A 192 -1.00 6.18 -11.54
N SER A 193 -1.31 7.48 -11.44
CA SER A 193 -2.35 8.08 -12.26
C SER A 193 -1.95 9.45 -12.81
N MET A 194 -2.48 9.77 -14.00
CA MET A 194 -2.43 11.09 -14.61
C MET A 194 -3.85 11.51 -15.00
N PHE A 195 -4.32 12.60 -14.41
CA PHE A 195 -5.56 13.25 -14.82
C PHE A 195 -5.24 14.27 -15.90
N THR A 196 -6.15 14.47 -16.86
CA THR A 196 -5.99 15.48 -17.91
C THR A 196 -7.31 16.10 -18.35
N THR A 197 -7.27 17.34 -18.83
CA THR A 197 -8.38 18.02 -19.53
C THR A 197 -8.57 17.52 -20.97
N ALA A 198 -7.61 16.75 -21.49
CA ALA A 198 -7.71 16.11 -22.79
C ALA A 198 -8.77 15.01 -22.80
N GLU A 199 -9.52 14.92 -23.90
CA GLU A 199 -10.33 13.74 -24.20
C GLU A 199 -9.44 12.64 -24.80
N LEU A 200 -9.52 11.45 -24.22
CA LEU A 200 -8.76 10.27 -24.62
C LEU A 200 -9.71 9.10 -24.91
N GLN A 201 -9.25 8.13 -25.69
CA GLN A 201 -10.00 6.89 -25.92
C GLN A 201 -9.97 6.04 -24.66
N ARG A 202 -11.15 5.69 -24.17
CA ARG A 202 -11.34 4.92 -22.94
C ARG A 202 -11.15 3.43 -23.22
N ASP A 203 -10.57 2.74 -22.26
CA ASP A 203 -10.49 1.30 -22.21
C ASP A 203 -11.74 0.71 -21.52
N GLU A 204 -12.04 -0.55 -21.82
CA GLU A 204 -13.10 -1.28 -21.16
C GLU A 204 -12.63 -1.81 -19.79
N ALA A 205 -13.52 -1.77 -18.80
CA ALA A 205 -13.25 -2.34 -17.48
C ALA A 205 -13.04 -3.87 -17.57
N GLU A 206 -12.13 -4.38 -16.77
CA GLU A 206 -11.93 -5.83 -16.64
C GLU A 206 -12.95 -6.43 -15.67
N ARG A 207 -13.35 -7.67 -15.90
CA ARG A 207 -14.30 -8.38 -15.05
C ARG A 207 -13.61 -8.95 -13.82
N ASP A 208 -14.37 -9.16 -12.76
CA ASP A 208 -13.90 -9.87 -11.57
C ASP A 208 -13.67 -11.35 -11.87
N HIS A 209 -12.48 -11.88 -11.52
CA HIS A 209 -12.12 -13.29 -11.69
C HIS A 209 -11.84 -14.03 -10.37
N CYS A 210 -12.30 -13.51 -9.23
CA CYS A 210 -12.17 -14.18 -7.93
C CYS A 210 -13.12 -15.38 -7.79
N GLY A 211 -14.34 -15.31 -8.33
CA GLY A 211 -15.34 -16.37 -8.22
C GLY A 211 -15.57 -16.84 -6.78
N SER A 212 -15.58 -18.15 -6.54
CA SER A 212 -15.71 -18.74 -5.19
C SER A 212 -14.43 -18.75 -4.37
N CYS A 213 -13.28 -18.35 -4.93
CA CYS A 213 -11.98 -18.39 -4.24
C CYS A 213 -11.99 -17.58 -2.93
N ARG A 214 -11.36 -18.12 -1.89
CA ARG A 214 -11.22 -17.48 -0.57
C ARG A 214 -9.77 -17.43 -0.06
N ALA A 215 -8.80 -17.85 -0.87
CA ALA A 215 -7.41 -18.05 -0.44
C ALA A 215 -6.81 -16.85 0.32
N CYS A 216 -7.05 -15.61 -0.13
CA CYS A 216 -6.54 -14.42 0.54
C CYS A 216 -7.26 -14.08 1.86
N LEU A 217 -8.54 -14.44 1.99
CA LEU A 217 -9.31 -14.27 3.22
C LEU A 217 -8.83 -15.29 4.26
N ASP A 218 -8.67 -16.54 3.83
CA ASP A 218 -8.27 -17.66 4.69
C ASP A 218 -6.79 -17.55 5.10
N ALA A 219 -5.94 -16.95 4.26
CA ALA A 219 -4.53 -16.69 4.58
C ALA A 219 -4.29 -15.48 5.50
N CYS A 220 -5.30 -14.64 5.76
CA CYS A 220 -5.12 -13.44 6.56
C CYS A 220 -4.94 -13.80 8.04
N PRO A 221 -3.77 -13.56 8.67
CA PRO A 221 -3.51 -14.07 10.01
C PRO A 221 -4.51 -13.53 11.04
N THR A 222 -4.92 -12.27 10.91
CA THR A 222 -5.76 -11.56 11.88
C THR A 222 -7.23 -11.51 11.49
N ASN A 223 -7.66 -12.19 10.42
CA ASN A 223 -9.01 -12.06 9.87
C ASN A 223 -9.41 -10.59 9.66
N ALA A 224 -8.56 -9.82 8.97
CA ALA A 224 -8.79 -8.39 8.71
C ALA A 224 -9.88 -8.10 7.68
N PHE A 225 -10.43 -9.13 7.03
CA PHE A 225 -11.49 -8.99 6.03
C PHE A 225 -12.83 -9.43 6.62
N PRO A 226 -13.66 -8.50 7.14
CA PRO A 226 -14.98 -8.85 7.69
C PRO A 226 -15.92 -9.46 6.64
N ALA A 227 -15.71 -9.12 5.37
CA ALA A 227 -16.35 -9.75 4.22
C ALA A 227 -15.43 -9.63 2.99
N ALA A 228 -15.75 -10.38 1.94
CA ALA A 228 -15.07 -10.18 0.65
C ALA A 228 -15.16 -8.72 0.21
N TYR A 229 -14.04 -8.17 -0.28
CA TYR A 229 -13.91 -6.78 -0.75
C TYR A 229 -14.05 -5.71 0.35
N LYS A 230 -14.07 -6.10 1.63
CA LYS A 230 -14.07 -5.19 2.77
C LYS A 230 -12.88 -5.48 3.66
N ILE A 231 -12.22 -4.45 4.15
CA ILE A 231 -11.09 -4.56 5.06
C ILE A 231 -11.35 -3.71 6.30
N ASP A 232 -11.07 -4.27 7.48
CA ASP A 232 -10.90 -3.52 8.72
C ASP A 232 -9.40 -3.28 8.92
N ALA A 233 -8.94 -2.05 8.65
CA ALA A 233 -7.52 -1.74 8.72
C ALA A 233 -6.98 -1.93 10.14
N ARG A 234 -7.81 -1.73 11.18
CA ARG A 234 -7.39 -1.88 12.58
C ARG A 234 -6.87 -3.28 12.90
N ARG A 235 -7.28 -4.28 12.12
CA ARG A 235 -6.84 -5.68 12.23
C ARG A 235 -5.71 -6.02 11.26
N CYS A 236 -5.51 -5.23 10.21
CA CYS A 236 -4.53 -5.52 9.17
C CYS A 236 -3.10 -5.32 9.69
N ILE A 237 -2.25 -6.36 9.61
CA ILE A 237 -0.84 -6.28 10.02
C ILE A 237 -0.11 -5.16 9.27
N SER A 238 -0.43 -4.93 7.99
CA SER A 238 0.17 -3.82 7.24
C SER A 238 -0.17 -2.47 7.85
N TYR A 239 -1.40 -2.24 8.31
CA TYR A 239 -1.77 -1.02 9.02
C TYR A 239 -1.10 -0.94 10.39
N LEU A 240 -1.14 -2.03 11.17
CA LEU A 240 -0.58 -2.10 12.52
C LEU A 240 0.92 -1.79 12.55
N THR A 241 1.67 -2.26 11.56
CA THR A 241 3.13 -2.08 11.48
C THR A 241 3.56 -0.75 10.86
N ILE A 242 2.65 -0.02 10.20
CA ILE A 242 2.99 1.17 9.41
C ILE A 242 2.24 2.42 9.88
N GLU A 243 0.92 2.37 9.86
CA GLU A 243 0.06 3.54 10.06
C GLU A 243 -0.34 3.71 11.52
N HIS A 244 -0.47 2.61 12.27
CA HIS A 244 -0.81 2.64 13.69
C HIS A 244 0.33 3.20 14.54
N LYS A 245 0.08 4.34 15.18
CA LYS A 245 1.06 5.04 16.03
C LYS A 245 1.01 4.61 17.50
N GLY A 246 -0.07 4.00 17.95
CA GLY A 246 -0.25 3.61 19.35
C GLY A 246 0.26 2.20 19.65
N PRO A 247 0.06 1.73 20.90
CA PRO A 247 0.29 0.34 21.26
C PRO A 247 -0.54 -0.59 20.37
N ILE A 248 0.10 -1.62 19.82
CA ILE A 248 -0.62 -2.64 19.05
C ILE A 248 -1.44 -3.48 20.04
N PRO A 249 -2.74 -3.75 19.79
CA PRO A 249 -3.55 -4.55 20.71
C PRO A 249 -2.93 -5.94 21.01
N PRO A 250 -2.90 -6.39 22.27
CA PRO A 250 -2.24 -7.64 22.68
C PRO A 250 -2.63 -8.86 21.86
N GLU A 251 -3.90 -8.97 21.46
CA GLU A 251 -4.41 -10.10 20.69
C GLU A 251 -3.80 -10.24 19.29
N PHE A 252 -3.28 -9.15 18.71
CA PHE A 252 -2.66 -9.18 17.38
C PHE A 252 -1.16 -9.44 17.42
N ARG A 253 -0.47 -9.19 18.55
CA ARG A 253 1.00 -9.28 18.63
C ARG A 253 1.51 -10.69 18.32
N PRO A 254 0.91 -11.79 18.84
CA PRO A 254 1.30 -13.14 18.44
C PRO A 254 1.07 -13.42 16.95
N MET A 255 0.02 -12.85 16.37
CA MET A 255 -0.39 -13.08 14.98
C MET A 255 0.51 -12.35 13.97
N ILE A 256 1.23 -11.31 14.40
CA ILE A 256 2.19 -10.58 13.55
C ILE A 256 3.35 -11.50 13.12
N GLY A 257 3.73 -12.48 13.96
CA GLY A 257 4.91 -13.31 13.72
C GLY A 257 6.16 -12.42 13.66
N ASN A 258 6.96 -12.58 12.60
CA ASN A 258 8.14 -11.75 12.34
C ASN A 258 7.92 -10.65 11.28
N ARG A 259 6.67 -10.28 10.97
CA ARG A 259 6.35 -9.18 10.03
C ARG A 259 6.59 -7.81 10.66
N ILE A 260 7.75 -7.22 10.36
CA ILE A 260 8.22 -5.98 10.98
C ILE A 260 7.85 -4.72 10.20
N TYR A 261 7.47 -4.85 8.92
CA TYR A 261 6.98 -3.74 8.09
C TYR A 261 6.10 -4.24 6.94
N GLY A 262 4.79 -3.97 6.99
CA GLY A 262 3.85 -4.45 5.98
C GLY A 262 3.49 -5.93 6.14
N CYS A 263 2.61 -6.43 5.27
CA CYS A 263 2.22 -7.83 5.23
C CYS A 263 1.77 -8.21 3.81
N ASP A 264 2.34 -9.28 3.27
CA ASP A 264 2.11 -9.71 1.89
C ASP A 264 1.24 -10.97 1.78
N ASP A 265 0.84 -11.57 2.90
CA ASP A 265 0.17 -12.87 2.94
C ASP A 265 -1.05 -12.96 2.02
N CYS A 266 -1.93 -11.97 2.09
CA CYS A 266 -3.16 -11.94 1.29
C CYS A 266 -2.88 -11.72 -0.20
N LEU A 267 -1.78 -11.04 -0.54
CA LEU A 267 -1.31 -10.88 -1.91
C LEU A 267 -0.71 -12.20 -2.38
N ALA A 268 0.27 -12.74 -1.67
CA ALA A 268 0.99 -13.97 -2.01
C ALA A 268 0.07 -15.19 -2.15
N ALA A 269 -0.98 -15.30 -1.33
CA ALA A 269 -1.98 -16.36 -1.43
C ALA A 269 -2.88 -16.29 -2.67
N CYS A 270 -2.87 -15.18 -3.43
CA CYS A 270 -3.70 -15.02 -4.61
C CYS A 270 -3.25 -16.00 -5.72
N PRO A 271 -4.14 -16.88 -6.23
CA PRO A 271 -3.77 -17.86 -7.26
C PRO A 271 -3.44 -17.23 -8.61
N TRP A 272 -3.76 -15.95 -8.81
CA TRP A 272 -3.41 -15.21 -10.03
C TRP A 272 -1.93 -14.83 -10.08
N ASN A 273 -1.20 -14.90 -8.96
CA ASN A 273 0.24 -14.65 -8.95
C ASN A 273 1.05 -15.71 -9.70
N LYS A 274 0.49 -16.90 -9.96
CA LYS A 274 1.15 -17.90 -10.82
C LYS A 274 1.35 -17.42 -12.26
N PHE A 275 0.61 -16.39 -12.66
CA PHE A 275 0.74 -15.73 -13.96
C PHE A 275 1.54 -14.43 -13.88
N ALA A 276 1.97 -14.01 -12.69
CA ALA A 276 2.77 -12.81 -12.52
C ALA A 276 4.19 -13.07 -13.00
N ALA A 277 4.72 -12.18 -13.84
CA ALA A 277 6.13 -12.14 -14.13
C ALA A 277 6.91 -11.56 -12.94
N SER A 278 8.16 -11.99 -12.75
CA SER A 278 9.10 -11.28 -11.87
C SER A 278 9.30 -9.84 -12.34
N ALA A 279 9.48 -8.92 -11.40
CA ALA A 279 9.80 -7.54 -11.72
C ALA A 279 11.17 -7.43 -12.40
N SER A 280 11.25 -6.66 -13.47
CA SER A 280 12.51 -6.37 -14.18
C SER A 280 13.17 -5.05 -13.74
N GLU A 281 12.48 -4.24 -12.94
CA GLU A 281 12.98 -2.92 -12.54
C GLU A 281 14.03 -3.01 -11.43
N MET A 282 15.29 -2.75 -11.80
CA MET A 282 16.44 -2.83 -10.89
C MET A 282 16.31 -1.92 -9.65
N LYS A 283 15.68 -0.74 -9.75
CA LYS A 283 15.48 0.15 -8.58
C LYS A 283 14.45 -0.39 -7.58
N LEU A 284 13.69 -1.40 -7.96
CA LEU A 284 12.67 -2.07 -7.15
C LEU A 284 13.09 -3.50 -6.76
N GLN A 285 14.18 -4.03 -7.31
CA GLN A 285 14.76 -5.31 -6.89
C GLN A 285 15.22 -5.24 -5.43
N ALA A 286 14.87 -6.22 -4.62
CA ALA A 286 15.17 -6.21 -3.20
C ALA A 286 16.68 -6.12 -2.92
N ARG A 287 17.08 -5.21 -2.01
CA ARG A 287 18.44 -5.19 -1.46
C ARG A 287 18.65 -6.42 -0.58
N ASP A 288 19.82 -7.05 -0.65
CA ASP A 288 20.09 -8.28 0.09
C ASP A 288 19.97 -8.10 1.61
N ASP A 289 20.35 -6.92 2.12
CA ASP A 289 20.23 -6.57 3.53
C ASP A 289 18.78 -6.33 4.01
N LEU A 290 17.82 -6.20 3.09
CA LEU A 290 16.39 -6.03 3.39
C LEU A 290 15.54 -7.27 3.06
N LYS A 291 16.12 -8.30 2.41
CA LYS A 291 15.43 -9.57 2.15
C LYS A 291 15.21 -10.36 3.44
N GLU A 292 16.27 -10.53 4.22
CA GLU A 292 16.27 -11.33 5.45
C GLU A 292 17.07 -10.65 6.58
N PRO A 293 16.74 -9.41 6.99
CA PRO A 293 17.48 -8.71 8.03
C PRO A 293 17.40 -9.46 9.37
N SER A 294 18.53 -9.56 10.06
CA SER A 294 18.62 -10.19 11.40
C SER A 294 17.88 -9.37 12.45
N ILE A 295 17.01 -10.00 13.23
CA ILE A 295 16.34 -9.37 14.37
C ILE A 295 17.38 -8.85 15.37
N ALA A 296 18.44 -9.62 15.64
CA ALA A 296 19.51 -9.21 16.55
C ALA A 296 20.12 -7.86 16.14
N PHE A 297 20.42 -7.69 14.86
CA PHE A 297 20.96 -6.44 14.32
C PHE A 297 19.92 -5.31 14.37
N LEU A 298 18.67 -5.59 13.98
CA LEU A 298 17.63 -4.56 13.95
C LEU A 298 17.31 -3.99 15.34
N LEU A 299 17.39 -4.82 16.40
CA LEU A 299 17.21 -4.38 17.79
C LEU A 299 18.34 -3.45 18.28
N THR A 300 19.49 -3.37 17.60
CA THR A 300 20.58 -2.45 17.99
C THR A 300 20.48 -1.06 17.35
N LEU A 301 19.49 -0.83 16.48
CA LEU A 301 19.38 0.43 15.76
C LEU A 301 18.98 1.59 16.68
N ASP A 302 19.86 2.58 16.80
CA ASP A 302 19.51 3.93 17.25
C ASP A 302 18.92 4.76 16.09
N ASP A 303 18.55 6.03 16.34
CA ASP A 303 17.94 6.89 15.30
C ASP A 303 18.88 7.12 14.09
N ALA A 304 20.18 7.32 14.35
CA ALA A 304 21.15 7.60 13.29
C ALA A 304 21.42 6.37 12.42
N ALA A 305 21.61 5.20 13.04
CA ALA A 305 21.78 3.92 12.38
C ALA A 305 20.52 3.54 11.59
N PHE A 306 19.32 3.72 12.16
CA PHE A 306 18.05 3.48 11.49
C PHE A 306 17.91 4.34 10.22
N ARG A 307 18.16 5.66 10.33
CA ARG A 307 18.06 6.60 9.21
C ARG A 307 19.04 6.30 8.09
N THR A 308 20.25 5.84 8.45
CA THR A 308 21.29 5.43 7.49
C THR A 308 20.89 4.13 6.79
N PHE A 309 20.52 3.10 7.55
CA PHE A 309 20.21 1.76 7.03
C PHE A 309 19.01 1.79 6.06
N PHE A 310 17.94 2.50 6.43
CA PHE A 310 16.73 2.67 5.62
C PHE A 310 16.76 3.92 4.71
N SER A 311 17.94 4.48 4.43
CA SER A 311 18.03 5.63 3.53
C SER A 311 17.44 5.30 2.15
N GLY A 312 16.53 6.15 1.67
CA GLY A 312 15.81 5.97 0.41
C GLY A 312 14.75 4.86 0.40
N SER A 313 14.54 4.14 1.51
CA SER A 313 13.49 3.12 1.65
C SER A 313 12.23 3.73 2.28
N PRO A 314 11.02 3.27 1.90
CA PRO A 314 9.78 3.71 2.52
C PRO A 314 9.70 3.34 4.01
N VAL A 315 10.52 2.38 4.49
CA VAL A 315 10.59 2.02 5.92
C VAL A 315 10.97 3.22 6.78
N LYS A 316 11.81 4.13 6.26
CA LYS A 316 12.25 5.32 6.99
C LYS A 316 11.09 6.20 7.47
N ARG A 317 9.93 6.18 6.79
CA ARG A 317 8.76 7.02 7.11
C ARG A 317 8.13 6.73 8.47
N ILE A 318 8.26 5.50 8.98
CA ILE A 318 7.62 5.15 10.25
C ILE A 318 8.42 5.65 11.46
N GLY A 319 9.72 5.91 11.27
CA GLY A 319 10.64 6.30 12.34
C GLY A 319 11.13 5.11 13.16
N ARG A 320 12.26 5.32 13.87
CA ARG A 320 12.97 4.27 14.60
C ARG A 320 12.12 3.58 15.67
N ASN A 321 11.37 4.34 16.46
CA ASN A 321 10.66 3.79 17.62
C ASN A 321 9.56 2.79 17.20
N ARG A 322 8.69 3.19 16.26
CA ARG A 322 7.66 2.29 15.68
C ARG A 322 8.27 1.08 14.98
N PHE A 323 9.41 1.26 14.33
CA PHE A 323 10.12 0.15 13.71
C PHE A 323 10.64 -0.84 14.77
N VAL A 324 11.38 -0.36 15.77
CA VAL A 324 11.94 -1.20 16.85
C VAL A 324 10.82 -1.84 17.67
N ARG A 325 9.70 -1.16 17.89
CA ARG A 325 8.47 -1.73 18.46
C ARG A 325 8.03 -2.99 17.72
N ASN A 326 7.97 -2.94 16.38
CA ASN A 326 7.60 -4.10 15.58
C ASN A 326 8.67 -5.22 15.65
N VAL A 327 9.96 -4.86 15.70
CA VAL A 327 11.06 -5.81 15.83
C VAL A 327 11.04 -6.51 17.19
N LEU A 328 10.68 -5.80 18.27
CA LEU A 328 10.48 -6.38 19.60
C LEU A 328 9.31 -7.38 19.62
N ILE A 329 8.24 -7.10 18.88
CA ILE A 329 7.15 -8.08 18.69
C ILE A 329 7.68 -9.34 17.99
N ALA A 330 8.46 -9.18 16.92
CA ALA A 330 9.09 -10.31 16.24
C ALA A 330 10.04 -11.10 17.16
N ALA A 331 10.84 -10.41 17.98
CA ALA A 331 11.73 -11.03 18.95
C ALA A 331 10.93 -11.83 19.99
N GLY A 332 9.88 -11.28 20.59
CA GLY A 332 9.03 -12.01 21.54
C GLY A 332 8.30 -13.20 20.90
N ASN A 333 7.94 -13.11 19.62
CA ASN A 333 7.35 -14.23 18.87
C ASN A 333 8.35 -15.33 18.52
N SER A 334 9.65 -15.02 18.44
CA SER A 334 10.69 -16.01 18.08
C SER A 334 10.89 -17.08 19.15
N GLY A 335 10.63 -16.76 20.43
CA GLY A 335 10.98 -17.61 21.57
C GLY A 335 12.50 -17.75 21.81
N ASP A 336 13.35 -17.00 21.09
CA ASP A 336 14.80 -17.10 21.19
C ASP A 336 15.34 -16.27 22.38
N SER A 337 15.78 -16.99 23.42
CA SER A 337 16.43 -16.40 24.60
C SER A 337 17.66 -15.54 24.28
N GLY A 338 18.28 -15.71 23.12
CA GLY A 338 19.39 -14.89 22.65
C GLY A 338 19.06 -13.40 22.53
N PHE A 339 17.77 -13.03 22.44
CA PHE A 339 17.34 -11.63 22.38
C PHE A 339 17.15 -10.96 23.75
N ILE A 340 17.10 -11.73 24.85
CA ILE A 340 16.79 -11.20 26.20
C ILE A 340 17.69 -10.02 26.57
N VAL A 341 19.01 -10.14 26.40
CA VAL A 341 19.97 -9.09 26.78
C VAL A 341 19.69 -7.78 26.04
N GLN A 342 19.37 -7.85 24.75
CA GLN A 342 19.08 -6.65 23.97
C GLN A 342 17.70 -6.07 24.32
N CYS A 343 16.70 -6.91 24.56
CA CYS A 343 15.40 -6.46 25.05
C CYS A 343 15.49 -5.78 26.43
N GLN A 344 16.34 -6.28 27.34
CA GLN A 344 16.59 -5.62 28.64
C GLN A 344 17.20 -4.22 28.50
N LYS A 345 18.08 -4.02 27.51
CA LYS A 345 18.61 -2.68 27.20
C LYS A 345 17.52 -1.76 26.64
N LEU A 346 16.68 -2.27 25.75
CA LEU A 346 15.57 -1.50 25.15
C LEU A 346 14.43 -1.22 26.15
N ALA A 347 14.30 -1.99 27.22
CA ALA A 347 13.41 -1.66 28.33
C ALA A 347 13.85 -0.40 29.11
N GLN A 348 15.05 0.11 28.86
CA GLN A 348 15.56 1.37 29.40
C GLN A 348 15.60 2.49 28.34
N ASP A 349 15.02 2.27 27.16
CA ASP A 349 15.01 3.24 26.07
C ASP A 349 14.28 4.54 26.46
N SER A 350 14.69 5.68 25.90
CA SER A 350 14.02 6.96 26.17
C SER A 350 12.58 6.99 25.65
N SER A 351 12.25 6.16 24.65
CA SER A 351 10.91 6.05 24.11
C SER A 351 10.02 5.09 24.90
N PRO A 352 8.87 5.54 25.44
CA PRO A 352 7.93 4.64 26.11
C PRO A 352 7.36 3.57 25.17
N GLU A 353 7.20 3.88 23.88
CA GLU A 353 6.75 2.90 22.87
C GLU A 353 7.72 1.71 22.75
N VAL A 354 9.03 1.97 22.81
CA VAL A 354 10.06 0.92 22.78
C VAL A 354 10.10 0.18 24.11
N ARG A 355 10.08 0.90 25.24
CA ARG A 355 10.07 0.26 26.58
C ARG A 355 8.89 -0.68 26.76
N ALA A 356 7.68 -0.24 26.42
CA ALA A 356 6.46 -1.03 26.52
C ALA A 356 6.58 -2.36 25.77
N MET A 357 7.00 -2.34 24.50
CA MET A 357 7.14 -3.59 23.75
C MET A 357 8.37 -4.40 24.16
N ALA A 358 9.37 -3.80 24.80
CA ALA A 358 10.48 -4.55 25.37
C ALA A 358 10.01 -5.37 26.58
N VAL A 359 9.14 -4.81 27.42
CA VAL A 359 8.47 -5.54 28.51
C VAL A 359 7.69 -6.73 27.96
N TRP A 360 6.85 -6.50 26.93
CA TRP A 360 6.11 -7.56 26.27
C TRP A 360 7.03 -8.65 25.68
N ALA A 361 8.12 -8.26 25.01
CA ALA A 361 9.07 -9.24 24.46
C ALA A 361 9.74 -10.06 25.57
N LEU A 362 10.16 -9.42 26.67
CA LEU A 362 10.80 -10.09 27.80
C LEU A 362 9.86 -11.07 28.50
N SER A 363 8.57 -10.73 28.66
CA SER A 363 7.59 -11.65 29.25
C SER A 363 7.31 -12.89 28.40
N ARG A 364 7.66 -12.84 27.11
CA ARG A 364 7.58 -13.97 26.18
C ARG A 364 8.86 -14.81 26.14
N LEU A 365 10.02 -14.18 26.37
CA LEU A 365 11.33 -14.80 26.21
C LEU A 365 11.90 -15.37 27.52
N MET A 366 11.51 -14.82 28.66
CA MET A 366 11.96 -15.25 29.98
C MET A 366 10.96 -16.23 30.60
N ASP A 367 11.45 -17.15 31.43
CA ASP A 367 10.57 -17.87 32.35
C ASP A 367 9.97 -16.92 33.40
N GLY A 368 8.88 -17.34 34.05
CA GLY A 368 8.13 -16.48 34.97
C GLY A 368 8.92 -16.02 36.21
N GLU A 369 9.83 -16.85 36.73
CA GLU A 369 10.65 -16.51 37.90
C GLU A 369 11.71 -15.47 37.54
N SER A 370 12.41 -15.70 36.42
CA SER A 370 13.39 -14.78 35.87
C SER A 370 12.75 -13.44 35.50
N PHE A 371 11.57 -13.44 34.89
CA PHE A 371 10.85 -12.23 34.53
C PHE A 371 10.40 -11.43 35.77
N THR A 372 9.83 -12.11 36.78
CA THR A 372 9.43 -11.47 38.04
C THR A 372 10.63 -10.86 38.76
N THR A 373 11.75 -11.59 38.81
CA THR A 373 13.00 -11.09 39.38
C THR A 373 13.49 -9.85 38.63
N TYR A 374 13.49 -9.89 37.29
CA TYR A 374 13.85 -8.73 36.47
C TYR A 374 12.92 -7.53 36.73
N ALA A 375 11.62 -7.74 36.87
CA ALA A 375 10.65 -6.70 37.16
C ALA A 375 10.95 -5.93 38.46
N THR A 376 11.55 -6.58 39.47
CA THR A 376 11.98 -5.90 40.71
C THR A 376 13.16 -4.94 40.52
N THR A 377 13.91 -5.07 39.41
CA THR A 377 15.05 -4.20 39.09
C THR A 377 14.66 -3.00 38.24
N ARG A 378 13.38 -2.86 37.87
CA ARG A 378 12.90 -1.78 37.00
C ARG A 378 13.07 -0.41 37.64
N ALA A 379 13.45 0.57 36.84
CA ALA A 379 13.39 1.97 37.25
C ALA A 379 11.93 2.39 37.44
N PRO A 380 11.65 3.45 38.22
CA PRO A 380 10.33 4.06 38.27
C PRO A 380 9.84 4.42 36.86
N GLU A 381 8.59 4.07 36.56
CA GLU A 381 7.95 4.30 35.27
C GLU A 381 6.66 5.09 35.48
N ASP A 382 6.43 6.09 34.62
CA ASP A 382 5.28 7.00 34.68
C ASP A 382 4.41 6.95 33.41
N ASP A 383 4.90 6.33 32.32
CA ASP A 383 4.09 6.14 31.12
C ASP A 383 3.06 5.02 31.32
N SER A 384 1.78 5.37 31.13
CA SER A 384 0.68 4.44 31.36
C SER A 384 0.75 3.20 30.47
N ASN A 385 1.21 3.33 29.21
CA ASN A 385 1.27 2.18 28.32
C ASN A 385 2.35 1.20 28.76
N VAL A 386 3.48 1.69 29.28
CA VAL A 386 4.53 0.81 29.80
C VAL A 386 4.06 0.10 31.07
N LEU A 387 3.38 0.82 31.97
CA LEU A 387 2.78 0.24 33.16
C LEU A 387 1.73 -0.83 32.82
N ASP A 388 0.89 -0.59 31.81
CA ASP A 388 -0.10 -1.55 31.34
C ASP A 388 0.56 -2.85 30.84
N GLU A 389 1.72 -2.77 30.17
CA GLU A 389 2.46 -3.96 29.73
C GLU A 389 2.99 -4.80 30.90
N TRP A 390 3.48 -4.15 31.96
CA TRP A 390 3.88 -4.85 33.17
C TRP A 390 2.70 -5.53 33.85
N LEU A 391 1.57 -4.80 33.99
CA LEU A 391 0.33 -5.33 34.58
C LEU A 391 -0.20 -6.53 33.78
N MET A 392 -0.23 -6.43 32.45
CA MET A 392 -0.63 -7.54 31.57
C MET A 392 0.31 -8.74 31.68
N ALA A 393 1.59 -8.52 31.99
CA ALA A 393 2.57 -9.56 32.25
C ALA A 393 2.53 -10.11 33.68
N GLY A 394 1.68 -9.55 34.55
CA GLY A 394 1.42 -10.04 35.91
C GLY A 394 2.31 -9.48 37.02
N VAL A 395 2.93 -8.29 36.83
CA VAL A 395 3.89 -7.68 37.77
C VAL A 395 3.75 -6.16 37.97
#